data_AF-A0A7W4DXC6-F1
#
_entry.id   AF-A0A7W4DXC6-F1
#
_cell.length_a   1.000
_cell.length_b   1.000
_cell.length_c   1.000
_cell.angle_alpha   90.00
_cell.angle_beta   90.00
_cell.angle_gamma   90.00
#
_symmetry.space_group_name_H-M   'P 1'
#
loop_
_entity.id
_entity.type
_entity.pdbx_description
1 polymer ?
#
loop_
_entity_poly.entity_id
_entity_poly.type
_entity_poly.pdbx_seq_one_letter_code
_entity_poly.pdbx_strand_id
1 'polypeptide(L)'
;PARRPARGRARGGLAALDPLGRAAGGRALGVRGALARAMAKDDFLALVKEKFHAAMLRYSVSDGVQVVRDVALCGGSGMDLYTEAQRGGADAFVTGDAKYHDFQRGVGEMLLVDVGHRESERGAVELLSRLIRKKLPTFAVRESVRDEGPLRYY
;
A
#
# COMPACT_ATOMS: atom_id res chain seq x y z
N PRO A 1 -6.21 -30.09 2.27
CA PRO A 1 -4.95 -29.33 2.36
C PRO A 1 -4.42 -28.93 0.97
N ALA A 2 -4.82 -27.74 0.48
CA ALA A 2 -4.41 -27.27 -0.84
C ALA A 2 -2.99 -26.68 -0.79
N ARG A 3 -2.09 -27.20 -1.63
CA ARG A 3 -0.70 -26.74 -1.77
C ARG A 3 -0.68 -25.31 -2.32
N ARG A 4 0.01 -24.39 -1.63
CA ARG A 4 0.29 -23.02 -2.11
C ARG A 4 1.29 -23.07 -3.28
N PRO A 5 1.05 -22.35 -4.40
CA PRO A 5 1.96 -22.34 -5.54
C PRO A 5 3.25 -21.55 -5.26
N ALA A 6 4.29 -21.88 -6.03
CA ALA A 6 5.67 -21.41 -5.86
C ALA A 6 5.83 -19.88 -6.07
N ARG A 7 6.66 -19.28 -5.22
CA ARG A 7 6.75 -17.84 -4.96
C ARG A 7 7.89 -17.19 -5.74
N GLY A 8 7.59 -16.22 -6.59
CA GLY A 8 8.59 -15.34 -7.20
C GLY A 8 9.14 -14.33 -6.17
N ARG A 9 10.47 -14.19 -6.09
CA ARG A 9 11.14 -13.19 -5.24
C ARG A 9 11.09 -11.82 -5.90
N ALA A 10 10.35 -10.87 -5.33
CA ALA A 10 10.54 -9.45 -5.59
C ALA A 10 11.60 -8.89 -4.62
N ARG A 11 12.68 -8.31 -5.14
CA ARG A 11 13.67 -7.59 -4.32
C ARG A 11 12.97 -6.34 -3.75
N GLY A 12 12.71 -6.34 -2.44
CA GLY A 12 12.14 -5.20 -1.71
C GLY A 12 10.61 -5.04 -1.80
N GLY A 13 9.89 -6.03 -2.33
CA GLY A 13 8.43 -6.02 -2.42
C GLY A 13 7.77 -7.11 -1.59
N LEU A 14 6.45 -7.04 -1.45
CA LEU A 14 5.65 -8.10 -0.83
C LEU A 14 5.71 -9.39 -1.66
N ALA A 15 5.78 -10.52 -0.97
CA ALA A 15 5.71 -11.87 -1.53
C ALA A 15 4.34 -12.49 -1.25
N ALA A 16 3.97 -13.53 -2.01
CA ALA A 16 2.68 -14.23 -1.86
C ALA A 16 1.48 -13.28 -1.91
N LEU A 17 1.38 -12.54 -3.02
CA LEU A 17 0.35 -11.53 -3.23
C LEU A 17 -1.03 -12.19 -3.42
N ASP A 18 -1.95 -11.85 -2.53
CA ASP A 18 -3.37 -12.16 -2.61
C ASP A 18 -4.16 -10.89 -2.97
N PRO A 19 -5.13 -10.95 -3.88
CA PRO A 19 -6.01 -9.83 -4.20
C PRO A 19 -6.85 -9.40 -2.98
N LEU A 20 -7.04 -8.09 -2.81
CA LEU A 20 -7.88 -7.50 -1.76
C LEU A 20 -9.00 -6.67 -2.39
N GLY A 21 -10.23 -6.87 -1.93
CA GLY A 21 -11.42 -6.20 -2.44
C GLY A 21 -11.82 -6.70 -3.83
N ARG A 22 -13.03 -6.32 -4.24
CA ARG A 22 -13.55 -6.56 -5.59
C ARG A 22 -14.06 -5.25 -6.21
N ALA A 23 -13.52 -4.91 -7.36
CA ALA A 23 -14.01 -3.88 -8.26
C ALA A 23 -14.99 -4.45 -9.28
N ALA A 24 -15.70 -3.55 -9.97
CA ALA A 24 -16.46 -3.90 -11.16
C ALA A 24 -15.57 -4.63 -12.18
N GLY A 25 -16.08 -5.75 -12.73
CA GLY A 25 -15.32 -6.59 -13.67
C GLY A 25 -14.39 -7.61 -13.04
N GLY A 26 -14.51 -7.88 -11.74
CA GLY A 26 -13.83 -9.01 -11.07
C GLY A 26 -12.35 -8.79 -10.78
N ARG A 27 -11.85 -7.56 -10.90
CA ARG A 27 -10.48 -7.16 -10.54
C ARG A 27 -10.41 -6.74 -9.07
N ALA A 28 -9.27 -6.93 -8.43
CA ALA A 28 -9.05 -6.44 -7.07
C ALA A 28 -8.62 -4.96 -7.06
N LEU A 29 -8.93 -4.29 -5.95
CA LEU A 29 -8.59 -2.88 -5.71
C LEU A 29 -7.26 -2.73 -4.95
N GLY A 30 -6.99 -3.66 -4.05
CA GLY A 30 -5.76 -3.71 -3.28
C GLY A 30 -5.07 -5.07 -3.37
N VAL A 31 -4.00 -5.21 -2.58
CA VAL A 31 -3.24 -6.44 -2.47
C VAL A 31 -2.84 -6.68 -1.03
N ARG A 32 -2.80 -7.93 -0.61
CA ARG A 32 -2.18 -8.37 0.65
C ARG A 32 -1.00 -9.27 0.34
N GLY A 33 0.08 -9.18 1.09
CA GLY A 33 1.20 -10.11 0.98
C GLY A 33 2.13 -10.04 2.17
N ALA A 34 3.12 -10.90 2.19
CA ALA A 34 4.10 -10.99 3.26
C ALA A 34 5.39 -10.24 2.91
N LEU A 35 5.96 -9.53 3.88
CA LEU A 35 7.31 -9.00 3.80
C LEU A 35 8.32 -10.14 3.64
N ALA A 36 9.37 -9.89 2.84
CA ALA A 36 10.44 -10.88 2.65
C ALA A 36 11.13 -11.24 3.98
N ARG A 37 11.21 -10.28 4.90
CA ARG A 37 11.68 -10.44 6.28
C ARG A 37 10.77 -9.64 7.18
N ALA A 38 10.25 -10.29 8.23
CA ALA A 38 9.54 -9.60 9.30
C ALA A 38 10.44 -8.54 9.94
N MET A 39 9.89 -7.37 10.26
CA MET A 39 10.64 -6.25 10.83
C MET A 39 9.86 -5.57 11.95
N ALA A 40 10.55 -4.78 12.77
CA ALA A 40 9.89 -4.01 13.82
C ALA A 40 8.93 -2.98 13.20
N LYS A 41 7.90 -2.59 13.97
CA LYS A 41 6.94 -1.56 13.56
C LYS A 41 7.62 -0.30 13.05
N ASP A 42 8.63 0.19 13.75
CA ASP A 42 9.31 1.45 13.42
C ASP A 42 10.15 1.33 12.14
N ASP A 43 10.82 0.19 11.94
CA ASP A 43 11.52 -0.12 10.69
C ASP A 43 10.55 -0.19 9.50
N PHE A 44 9.37 -0.77 9.73
CA PHE A 44 8.32 -0.83 8.71
C PHE A 44 7.80 0.56 8.35
N LEU A 45 7.53 1.42 9.34
CA LEU A 45 7.12 2.81 9.09
C LEU A 45 8.21 3.58 8.33
N ALA A 46 9.49 3.39 8.68
CA ALA A 46 10.61 3.99 7.94
C ALA A 46 10.66 3.50 6.49
N LEU A 47 10.49 2.19 6.27
CA LEU A 47 10.43 1.60 4.94
C LEU A 47 9.27 2.17 4.11
N VAL A 48 8.07 2.27 4.69
CA VAL A 48 6.90 2.84 4.00
C VAL A 48 7.16 4.29 3.62
N LYS A 49 7.69 5.10 4.55
CA LYS A 49 8.04 6.49 4.29
C LYS A 49 9.02 6.63 3.12
N GLU A 50 10.07 5.80 3.10
CA GLU A 50 11.07 5.78 2.04
C GLU A 50 10.46 5.36 0.70
N LYS A 51 9.71 4.25 0.67
CA LYS A 51 9.16 3.66 -0.57
C LYS A 51 8.11 4.54 -1.25
N PHE A 52 7.30 5.24 -0.47
CA PHE A 52 6.31 6.17 -1.01
C PHE A 52 6.85 7.59 -1.17
N HIS A 53 8.11 7.83 -0.82
CA HIS A 53 8.71 9.17 -0.79
C HIS A 53 7.83 10.19 -0.04
N ALA A 54 7.20 9.72 1.04
CA ALA A 54 6.23 10.51 1.79
C ALA A 54 6.95 11.49 2.71
N ALA A 55 6.56 12.77 2.70
CA ALA A 55 7.13 13.78 3.59
C ALA A 55 6.85 13.45 5.06
N MET A 56 5.63 13.01 5.34
CA MET A 56 5.18 12.55 6.64
C MET A 56 4.21 11.37 6.50
N LEU A 57 4.11 10.56 7.54
CA LEU A 57 3.12 9.50 7.66
C LEU A 57 2.18 9.83 8.82
N ARG A 58 0.91 9.45 8.69
CA ARG A 58 -0.01 9.35 9.84
C ARG A 58 -0.25 7.87 10.10
N TYR A 59 -0.27 7.44 11.36
CA TYR A 59 -0.47 6.04 11.68
C TYR A 59 -1.29 5.87 12.97
N SER A 60 -1.98 4.74 13.11
CA SER A 60 -2.82 4.46 14.28
C SER A 60 -2.00 4.04 15.49
N VAL A 61 -2.56 4.31 16.68
CA VAL A 61 -2.09 3.69 17.92
C VAL A 61 -2.29 2.17 17.80
N SER A 62 -1.20 1.43 17.98
CA SER A 62 -1.10 0.02 17.58
C SER A 62 -0.12 -0.72 18.50
N ASP A 63 -0.31 -0.57 19.82
CA ASP A 63 0.60 -1.12 20.82
C ASP A 63 0.69 -2.66 20.79
N GLY A 64 -0.34 -3.33 20.30
CA GLY A 64 -0.32 -4.79 20.05
C GLY A 64 0.54 -5.22 18.86
N VAL A 65 0.92 -4.30 17.97
CA VAL A 65 1.71 -4.59 16.77
C VAL A 65 3.16 -4.16 16.97
N GLN A 66 4.01 -5.12 17.35
CA GLN A 66 5.45 -4.88 17.55
C GLN A 66 6.29 -5.32 16.34
N VAL A 67 5.82 -6.32 15.60
CA VAL A 67 6.48 -6.88 14.43
C VAL A 67 5.47 -6.96 13.29
N VAL A 68 5.86 -6.48 12.11
CA VAL A 68 5.05 -6.53 10.89
C VAL A 68 5.57 -7.65 9.98
N ARG A 69 4.67 -8.50 9.51
CA ARG A 69 4.95 -9.63 8.61
C ARG A 69 4.05 -9.58 7.39
N ASP A 70 2.74 -9.51 7.62
CA ASP A 70 1.72 -9.49 6.58
C ASP A 70 1.16 -8.08 6.43
N VAL A 71 1.14 -7.58 5.19
CA VAL A 71 0.79 -6.20 4.87
C VAL A 71 -0.29 -6.21 3.80
N ALA A 72 -1.33 -5.44 4.03
CA ALA A 72 -2.32 -5.09 3.03
C ALA A 72 -2.10 -3.66 2.54
N LEU A 73 -2.30 -3.42 1.25
CA LEU A 73 -2.06 -2.16 0.57
C LEU A 73 -3.21 -1.86 -0.39
N CYS A 74 -3.70 -0.62 -0.37
CA CYS A 74 -4.58 -0.06 -1.38
C CYS A 74 -4.18 1.40 -1.64
N GLY A 75 -3.92 1.77 -2.89
CA GLY A 75 -3.69 3.18 -3.24
C GLY A 75 -4.96 4.02 -3.10
N GLY A 76 -4.80 5.33 -2.97
CA GLY A 76 -5.88 6.29 -2.85
C GLY A 76 -6.66 6.12 -1.54
N SER A 77 -7.98 6.24 -1.59
CA SER A 77 -8.88 6.16 -0.42
C SER A 77 -9.40 4.73 -0.17
N GLY A 78 -8.51 3.83 0.25
CA GLY A 78 -8.79 2.39 0.39
C GLY A 78 -9.46 1.92 1.68
N MET A 79 -9.96 2.82 2.54
CA MET A 79 -10.48 2.46 3.88
C MET A 79 -11.64 1.46 3.88
N ASP A 80 -12.40 1.36 2.79
CA ASP A 80 -13.46 0.36 2.63
C ASP A 80 -12.94 -1.09 2.70
N LEU A 81 -11.64 -1.29 2.43
CA LEU A 81 -10.99 -2.60 2.47
C LEU A 81 -10.38 -2.94 3.84
N TYR A 82 -10.43 -2.03 4.81
CA TYR A 82 -9.79 -2.22 6.12
C TYR A 82 -10.26 -3.49 6.83
N THR A 83 -11.58 -3.71 6.89
CA THR A 83 -12.17 -4.90 7.54
C THR A 83 -11.77 -6.18 6.82
N GLU A 84 -11.65 -6.15 5.50
CA GLU A 84 -11.21 -7.31 4.71
C GLU A 84 -9.73 -7.62 4.96
N ALA A 85 -8.88 -6.59 5.02
CA ALA A 85 -7.47 -6.71 5.37
C ALA A 85 -7.28 -7.30 6.77
N GLN A 86 -8.05 -6.80 7.73
CA GLN A 86 -8.01 -7.26 9.13
C GLN A 86 -8.45 -8.72 9.26
N ARG A 87 -9.59 -9.10 8.67
CA ARG A 87 -10.03 -10.51 8.61
C ARG A 87 -9.04 -11.40 7.87
N GLY A 88 -8.30 -10.79 6.97
CA GLY A 88 -7.20 -11.40 6.26
C GLY A 88 -5.94 -11.62 7.10
N GLY A 89 -5.89 -11.18 8.35
CA GLY A 89 -4.72 -11.32 9.21
C GLY A 89 -3.54 -10.46 8.77
N ALA A 90 -3.77 -9.30 8.16
CA ALA A 90 -2.70 -8.33 7.95
C ALA A 90 -2.29 -7.71 9.30
N ASP A 91 -0.99 -7.55 9.52
CA ASP A 91 -0.43 -6.82 10.67
C ASP A 91 -0.47 -5.32 10.43
N ALA A 92 -0.38 -4.89 9.16
CA ALA A 92 -0.46 -3.50 8.75
C ALA A 92 -1.34 -3.32 7.50
N PHE A 93 -2.07 -2.21 7.46
CA PHE A 93 -2.81 -1.74 6.30
C PHE A 93 -2.31 -0.36 5.87
N VAL A 94 -1.86 -0.25 4.63
CA VAL A 94 -1.31 0.97 4.05
C VAL A 94 -2.30 1.52 3.01
N THR A 95 -2.69 2.79 3.17
CA THR A 95 -3.62 3.48 2.26
C THR A 95 -3.36 4.99 2.26
N GLY A 96 -4.11 5.77 1.48
CA GLY A 96 -4.28 7.21 1.66
C GLY A 96 -5.67 7.57 2.22
N ASP A 97 -5.85 8.85 2.54
CA ASP A 97 -7.13 9.50 2.89
C ASP A 97 -7.88 8.92 4.10
N ALA A 98 -7.16 8.38 5.08
CA ALA A 98 -7.77 7.95 6.33
C ALA A 98 -8.27 9.16 7.14
N LYS A 99 -9.50 9.06 7.66
CA LYS A 99 -10.11 10.08 8.54
C LYS A 99 -9.76 9.79 9.99
N TYR A 100 -9.93 10.80 10.85
CA TYR A 100 -9.62 10.67 12.27
C TYR A 100 -10.26 9.42 12.93
N HIS A 101 -11.56 9.19 12.68
CA HIS A 101 -12.28 8.04 13.22
C HIS A 101 -11.82 6.70 12.64
N ASP A 102 -11.16 6.68 11.49
CA ASP A 102 -10.59 5.46 10.93
C ASP A 102 -9.39 4.98 11.76
N PHE A 103 -8.59 5.91 12.29
CA PHE A 103 -7.48 5.58 13.21
C PHE A 103 -7.95 5.05 14.57
N GLN A 104 -9.24 5.21 14.90
CA GLN A 104 -9.85 4.64 16.09
C GLN A 104 -10.42 3.23 15.85
N ARG A 105 -10.47 2.76 14.59
CA ARG A 105 -10.87 1.38 14.28
C ARG A 105 -9.74 0.43 14.63
N GLY A 106 -10.07 -0.68 15.30
CA GLY A 106 -9.13 -1.77 15.54
C GLY A 106 -7.85 -1.34 16.28
N VAL A 107 -7.96 -0.36 17.20
CA VAL A 107 -6.84 0.12 18.01
C VAL A 107 -6.13 -1.07 18.66
N GLY A 108 -4.83 -1.20 18.39
CA GLY A 108 -4.01 -2.30 18.89
C GLY A 108 -4.03 -3.59 18.08
N GLU A 109 -4.96 -3.77 17.14
CA GLU A 109 -5.15 -5.04 16.41
C GLU A 109 -4.44 -5.07 15.03
N MET A 110 -4.39 -3.93 14.34
CA MET A 110 -3.71 -3.80 13.05
C MET A 110 -3.20 -2.36 12.90
N LEU A 111 -1.95 -2.21 12.44
CA LEU A 111 -1.34 -0.91 12.19
C LEU A 111 -1.97 -0.28 10.93
N LEU A 112 -2.71 0.81 11.08
CA LEU A 112 -3.15 1.64 9.95
C LEU A 112 -2.06 2.66 9.64
N VAL A 113 -1.62 2.73 8.38
CA VAL A 113 -0.67 3.73 7.89
C VAL A 113 -1.30 4.50 6.74
N ASP A 114 -1.42 5.80 6.92
CA ASP A 114 -1.81 6.74 5.88
C ASP A 114 -0.57 7.43 5.32
N VAL A 115 -0.29 7.15 4.04
CA VAL A 115 0.87 7.68 3.30
C VAL A 115 0.54 8.95 2.50
N GLY A 116 -0.74 9.35 2.43
CA GLY A 116 -1.25 10.37 1.52
C GLY A 116 -1.75 9.79 0.20
N HIS A 117 -2.85 10.34 -0.34
CA HIS A 117 -3.49 9.86 -1.56
C HIS A 117 -2.51 9.86 -2.74
N ARG A 118 -1.90 11.02 -2.99
CA ARG A 118 -1.02 11.25 -4.13
C ARG A 118 0.25 10.41 -4.06
N GLU A 119 0.85 10.37 -2.87
CA GLU A 119 2.05 9.58 -2.59
C GLU A 119 1.80 8.09 -2.88
N SER A 120 0.63 7.57 -2.46
CA SER A 120 0.25 6.17 -2.69
C SER A 120 0.08 5.80 -4.17
N GLU A 121 -0.27 6.76 -5.03
CA GLU A 121 -0.59 6.53 -6.44
C GLU A 121 0.53 6.94 -7.40
N ARG A 122 1.58 7.63 -6.92
CA ARG A 122 2.67 8.11 -7.76
C ARG A 122 3.35 7.01 -8.58
N GLY A 123 3.50 5.82 -8.00
CA GLY A 123 4.05 4.65 -8.70
C GLY A 123 3.20 4.16 -9.88
N ALA A 124 1.89 4.45 -9.87
CA ALA A 124 1.00 4.09 -10.98
C ALA A 124 1.30 4.92 -12.24
N VAL A 125 1.69 6.19 -12.09
CA VAL A 125 2.07 7.06 -13.22
C VAL A 125 3.30 6.51 -13.93
N GLU A 126 4.33 6.14 -13.17
CA GLU A 126 5.57 5.55 -13.73
C GLU A 126 5.28 4.22 -14.43
N LEU A 127 4.49 3.34 -13.77
CA LEU A 127 4.10 2.06 -14.35
C LEU A 127 3.31 2.25 -15.66
N LEU A 128 2.33 3.14 -15.66
CA LEU A 128 1.51 3.43 -16.83
C LEU A 128 2.37 4.01 -17.96
N SER A 129 3.24 4.98 -17.68
CA SER A 129 4.20 5.53 -18.64
C SER A 129 5.03 4.43 -19.28
N ARG A 130 5.60 3.52 -18.47
CA ARG A 130 6.37 2.38 -18.97
C ARG A 130 5.55 1.44 -19.85
N LEU A 131 4.31 1.13 -19.45
CA LEU A 131 3.41 0.28 -20.23
C LEU A 131 3.03 0.90 -21.57
N ILE A 132 2.70 2.20 -21.58
CA ILE A 132 2.37 2.94 -22.80
C ILE A 132 3.59 3.00 -23.73
N ARG A 133 4.79 3.35 -23.23
CA ARG A 133 6.02 3.36 -24.03
C ARG A 133 6.29 2.01 -24.70
N LYS A 134 6.04 0.92 -23.97
CA LYS A 134 6.20 -0.44 -24.49
C LYS A 134 5.16 -0.79 -25.56
N LYS A 135 3.92 -0.34 -25.41
CA LYS A 135 2.79 -0.68 -26.29
C LYS A 135 2.66 0.24 -27.50
N LEU A 136 3.10 1.48 -27.38
CA LEU A 136 3.02 2.52 -28.40
C LEU A 136 4.42 3.10 -28.67
N PRO A 137 5.37 2.30 -29.18
CA PRO A 137 6.77 2.70 -29.34
C PRO A 137 6.97 3.87 -30.32
N THR A 138 6.01 4.10 -31.21
CA THR A 138 6.04 5.18 -32.22
C THR A 138 5.80 6.57 -31.62
N PHE A 139 5.17 6.66 -30.45
CA PHE A 139 4.82 7.95 -29.83
C PHE A 139 5.73 8.28 -28.66
N ALA A 140 6.17 9.53 -28.58
CA ALA A 140 6.90 10.03 -27.42
C ALA A 140 5.94 10.18 -26.23
N VAL A 141 6.07 9.30 -25.24
CA VAL A 141 5.36 9.41 -23.97
C VAL A 141 6.09 10.43 -23.09
N ARG A 142 5.34 11.34 -22.47
CA ARG A 142 5.85 12.31 -21.49
C ARG A 142 5.00 12.24 -20.23
N GLU A 143 5.66 12.31 -19.09
CA GLU A 143 5.00 12.42 -17.78
C GLU A 143 4.81 13.90 -17.45
N SER A 144 3.76 14.22 -16.70
CA SER A 144 3.59 15.59 -16.18
C SER A 144 4.75 15.90 -15.24
N VAL A 145 5.39 17.05 -15.46
CA VAL A 145 6.44 17.58 -14.57
C VAL A 145 5.86 18.49 -13.48
N ARG A 146 4.58 18.86 -13.59
CA ARG A 146 3.85 19.54 -12.51
C ARG A 146 3.09 18.50 -11.71
N ASP A 147 3.54 18.31 -10.48
CA ASP A 147 2.99 17.39 -9.49
C ASP A 147 2.76 18.17 -8.19
N GLU A 148 1.93 19.22 -8.29
CA GLU A 148 1.55 20.04 -7.14
C GLU A 148 0.22 19.52 -6.57
N GLY A 149 0.31 18.67 -5.55
CA GLY A 149 -0.86 18.28 -4.78
C GLY A 149 -1.47 19.48 -4.02
N PRO A 150 -2.74 19.40 -3.57
CA PRO A 150 -3.39 20.47 -2.82
C PRO A 150 -2.88 20.58 -1.37
N LEU A 151 -2.14 19.59 -0.89
CA LEU A 151 -1.62 19.52 0.48
C LEU A 151 -0.18 20.03 0.54
N ARG A 152 0.15 20.69 1.66
CA ARG A 152 1.51 21.08 2.05
C ARG A 152 1.73 20.61 3.49
N TYR A 153 2.92 20.13 3.77
CA TYR A 153 3.34 19.60 5.07
C TYR A 153 4.40 20.53 5.67
N TYR A 154 4.40 20.69 6.98
CA TYR A 154 5.38 21.46 7.74
C TYR A 154 6.14 20.52 8.68
#